data_AF-A0A7L3GX02-F1
#
_entry.id   AF-A0A7L3GX02-F1
#
_cell.length_a   1.000
_cell.length_b   1.000
_cell.length_c   1.000
_cell.angle_alpha   90.00
_cell.angle_beta   90.00
_cell.angle_gamma   90.00
#
_symmetry.space_group_name_H-M   'P 1'
#
loop_
_entity.id
_entity.type
_entity.pdbx_description
1 polymer ?
#
loop_
_entity_poly.entity_id
_entity_poly.type
_entity_poly.pdbx_seq_one_letter_code
_entity_poly.pdbx_strand_id
1 'polypeptide(L)' 'MKILYLLFAVFLLLFQATSGSADPLFADTVECRTQGKFCRVGACPPTFAATGTCHGGLLKCCSK' A
#
# COMPACT_ATOMS: atom_id res chain seq x y z
N MET A 1 -40.75 -6.07 11.99
CA MET A 1 -39.69 -7.08 11.76
C MET A 1 -38.77 -6.76 10.58
N LYS A 2 -39.27 -6.35 9.41
CA LYS A 2 -38.45 -6.13 8.19
C LYS A 2 -37.50 -4.92 8.25
N ILE A 3 -37.87 -3.88 8.99
CA ILE A 3 -37.06 -2.65 9.17
C ILE A 3 -35.77 -2.90 9.97
N LEU A 4 -35.77 -3.86 10.89
CA LEU A 4 -34.58 -4.19 11.69
C LEU A 4 -33.43 -4.70 10.80
N TYR A 5 -33.79 -5.50 9.79
CA TYR A 5 -32.83 -6.02 8.79
C TYR A 5 -32.28 -4.92 7.89
N LEU A 6 -33.09 -3.93 7.53
CA LEU A 6 -32.63 -2.78 6.74
C LEU A 6 -31.63 -1.92 7.53
N LEU A 7 -31.91 -1.66 8.81
CA LEU A 7 -31.00 -0.92 9.69
C LEU A 7 -29.67 -1.65 9.86
N PHE A 8 -29.71 -2.97 10.01
CA PHE A 8 -28.50 -3.78 10.12
C PHE A 8 -27.67 -3.78 8.83
N ALA A 9 -28.31 -3.85 7.66
CA ALA A 9 -27.62 -3.76 6.37
C ALA A 9 -26.93 -2.40 6.17
N VAL A 10 -27.60 -1.30 6.52
CA VAL A 10 -27.02 0.05 6.46
C VAL A 10 -25.84 0.18 7.42
N PHE A 11 -25.95 -0.36 8.63
CA PHE A 11 -24.86 -0.36 9.60
C PHE A 11 -23.63 -1.11 9.06
N LEU A 12 -23.81 -2.30 8.48
CA LEU A 12 -22.70 -3.04 7.87
C LEU A 12 -22.05 -2.27 6.72
N LEU A 13 -22.82 -1.61 5.87
CA LEU A 13 -22.29 -0.79 4.76
C LEU A 13 -21.46 0.40 5.26
N LEU A 14 -21.88 1.05 6.34
CA LEU A 14 -21.11 2.15 6.95
C LEU A 14 -19.77 1.66 7.53
N PHE A 15 -19.72 0.44 8.05
CA PHE A 15 -18.49 -0.18 8.57
C PHE A 15 -17.57 -0.76 7.48
N GLN A 16 -18.03 -0.83 6.22
CA GLN A 16 -17.21 -1.26 5.07
C GLN A 16 -16.40 -0.11 4.46
N ALA A 17 -16.40 1.10 5.06
CA ALA A 17 -15.46 2.16 4.73
C ALA A 17 -14.02 1.87 5.22
N THR A 18 -13.63 0.58 5.29
CA THR A 18 -12.23 0.22 5.32
C THR A 18 -11.66 0.56 3.96
N SER A 19 -10.68 1.44 3.91
CA SER A 19 -9.86 1.62 2.72
C SER A 19 -9.23 0.26 2.41
N GLY A 20 -9.85 -0.49 1.49
CA GLY A 20 -9.16 -1.53 0.77
C GLY A 20 -8.06 -0.81 0.01
N SER A 21 -6.88 -0.71 0.61
CA SER A 21 -5.66 -0.37 -0.09
C SER A 21 -5.37 -1.50 -1.06
N ALA A 22 -6.14 -1.53 -2.15
CA ALA A 22 -5.67 -1.98 -3.44
C ALA A 22 -4.61 -0.97 -3.87
N ASP A 23 -3.53 -0.90 -3.09
CA ASP A 23 -2.26 -0.35 -3.54
C ASP A 23 -1.98 -1.09 -4.84
N PRO A 24 -1.81 -0.38 -5.97
CA PRO A 24 -1.53 -1.07 -7.22
C PRO A 24 -0.33 -1.97 -6.95
N LEU A 25 -0.47 -3.28 -7.22
CA LEU A 25 0.59 -4.25 -7.04
C LEU A 25 1.65 -3.99 -8.12
N PHE A 26 2.42 -2.94 -7.92
CA PHE A 26 3.57 -2.64 -8.75
C PHE A 26 4.64 -3.68 -8.44
N ALA A 27 5.02 -4.46 -9.46
CA ALA A 27 5.99 -5.54 -9.31
C ALA A 27 7.29 -5.06 -8.65
N ASP A 28 7.75 -3.85 -9.00
CA ASP A 28 8.95 -3.24 -8.42
C ASP A 28 8.78 -2.91 -6.92
N THR A 29 7.60 -2.45 -6.48
CA THR A 29 7.31 -2.25 -5.05
C THR A 29 7.31 -3.56 -4.28
N VAL A 30 6.71 -4.61 -4.84
CA VAL A 30 6.63 -5.93 -4.21
C VAL A 30 8.02 -6.56 -4.09
N GLU A 31 8.81 -6.54 -5.16
CA GLU A 31 10.19 -7.02 -5.16
C GLU A 31 11.06 -6.25 -4.17
N CYS A 32 10.93 -4.92 -4.11
CA CYS A 32 11.65 -4.12 -3.13
C CYS A 32 11.30 -4.52 -1.69
N ARG A 33 9.99 -4.60 -1.37
CA ARG A 33 9.53 -4.89 -0.01
C ARG A 33 9.83 -6.33 0.42
N THR A 34 9.72 -7.30 -0.49
CA THR A 34 10.01 -8.72 -0.21
C THR A 34 11.48 -8.96 0.12
N GLN A 35 12.39 -8.12 -0.40
CA GLN A 35 13.81 -8.16 -0.07
C GLN A 35 14.15 -7.40 1.24
N GLY A 36 13.15 -6.94 2.01
CA GLY A 36 13.37 -6.17 3.24
C GLY A 36 13.86 -4.74 3.00
N LYS A 37 13.76 -4.24 1.76
CA LYS A 37 14.11 -2.87 1.37
C LYS A 37 12.89 -1.96 1.48
N PHE A 38 13.10 -0.65 1.41
CA PHE A 38 12.01 0.32 1.49
C PHE A 38 11.96 1.26 0.30
N CYS A 39 10.75 1.68 -0.05
CA CYS A 39 10.48 2.64 -1.10
C CYS A 39 10.51 4.06 -0.52
N ARG A 40 11.26 4.97 -1.15
CA ARG A 40 11.37 6.37 -0.72
C ARG A 40 11.16 7.33 -1.89
N VAL A 41 10.50 8.46 -1.59
CA VAL A 41 10.39 9.60 -2.50
C VAL A 41 11.73 10.33 -2.54
N GLY A 42 12.30 10.47 -3.73
CA GLY A 42 13.58 11.15 -3.92
C GLY A 42 14.81 10.27 -3.64
N ALA A 43 15.88 10.88 -3.12
CA ALA A 43 17.15 10.20 -2.86
C ALA A 43 17.08 9.28 -1.62
N CYS A 44 17.81 8.17 -1.69
CA CYS A 44 18.01 7.31 -0.52
C CYS A 44 18.84 8.05 0.54
N PRO A 45 18.60 7.78 1.84
CA PRO A 45 19.45 8.32 2.91
C PRO A 45 20.91 7.91 2.71
N PRO A 46 21.89 8.66 3.25
CA PRO A 46 23.31 8.50 2.93
C PRO A 46 23.90 7.12 3.32
N THR A 47 23.23 6.39 4.21
CA THR A 47 23.60 5.03 4.62
C THR A 47 22.92 3.94 3.79
N PHE A 48 22.16 4.30 2.76
CA PHE A 48 21.38 3.38 1.94
C PHE A 48 21.62 3.64 0.45
N ALA A 49 21.89 2.59 -0.32
CA ALA A 49 22.05 2.64 -1.76
C ALA A 49 20.72 2.45 -2.49
N ALA A 50 20.52 3.19 -3.58
CA ALA A 50 19.39 2.97 -4.48
C ALA A 50 19.66 1.72 -5.33
N THR A 51 18.87 0.67 -5.13
CA THR A 51 19.04 -0.62 -5.83
C THR A 51 17.98 -0.87 -6.91
N GLY A 52 16.94 -0.04 -6.98
CA GLY A 52 15.86 -0.18 -7.95
C GLY A 52 14.82 0.92 -7.84
N THR A 53 13.63 0.68 -8.39
CA THR A 53 12.47 1.59 -8.31
C THR A 53 11.35 1.01 -7.47
N CYS A 54 10.39 1.85 -7.11
CA CYS A 54 9.10 1.45 -6.57
C CYS A 54 7.97 2.26 -7.24
N HIS A 55 6.75 1.74 -7.13
CA HIS A 55 5.52 2.30 -7.70
C HIS A 55 5.66 2.57 -9.20
N GLY A 56 6.19 1.61 -9.96
CA GLY A 56 6.37 1.73 -11.40
C GLY A 56 7.37 2.82 -11.81
N GLY A 57 8.37 3.10 -10.98
CA GLY A 57 9.39 4.12 -11.28
C GLY A 57 9.24 5.45 -10.56
N LEU A 58 8.13 5.70 -9.85
CA LEU A 58 7.90 6.97 -9.14
C LEU A 58 8.82 7.15 -7.92
N LEU A 59 9.22 6.05 -7.30
CA LEU A 59 9.97 6.01 -6.05
C LEU A 59 11.27 5.24 -6.25
N LYS A 60 12.21 5.38 -5.32
CA LYS A 60 13.46 4.62 -5.30
C LYS A 60 13.40 3.51 -4.25
N CYS A 61 13.87 2.33 -4.62
CA CYS A 61 14.06 1.22 -3.70
C CYS A 61 15.42 1.34 -3.03
N CYS A 62 15.42 1.63 -1.73
CA CYS A 62 16.62 1.86 -0.93
C CYS A 62 16.98 0.59 -0.12
N SER A 63 18.22 0.14 -0.27
CA SER A 63 18.84 -0.95 0.50
C SER A 63 19.95 -0.39 1.38
N LYS A 64 20.17 -0.98 2.55
CA LYS A 64 21.40 -0.69 3.31
C LYS A 64 22.61 -1.24 2.56
#